data_AF-A0A833GL38-F1
#
_entry.id   AF-A0A833GL38-F1
#
_cell.length_a   1.000
_cell.length_b   1.000
_cell.length_c   1.000
_cell.angle_alpha   90.00
_cell.angle_beta   90.00
_cell.angle_gamma   90.00
#
_symmetry.space_group_name_H-M   'P 1'
#
loop_
_entity.id
_entity.type
_entity.pdbx_description
1 polymer ?
#
loop_
_entity_poly.entity_id
_entity_poly.type
_entity_poly.pdbx_seq_one_letter_code
_entity_poly.pdbx_strand_id
1 'polypeptide(L)'
;NYSHPALPQNRLSVLKNLWYRIGGRLPEITCEASGYDGDPPSIADCQAHALQLEVSDNYYHDPGFLVWYNRDVDQNPADGPYRVELNYVGNHMQARAIFPYGMVLHDLLDVASNSLYVQGNHLNLYPALADYQLFYCCNDFPGNAPNTDLGVATRRASRHPFASVTYFSGNDWSGNLLHNVGALPADPMDRRYRASALSGTISPVDWGTPLANDAFDLDFPPASPPPAPADSDGDGMPDAWEIAHGLNPNNAADRNGGTLSLPLTGIAGYTNLEVYINLLADARADERIFSNGFDPT
;
A
#
# COMPACT_ATOMS: atom_id res chain seq x y z
N ASN A 1 10.27 -9.18 10.33
CA ASN A 1 10.80 -8.21 9.32
C ASN A 1 12.27 -8.01 9.63
N TYR A 2 13.16 -8.73 8.96
CA TYR A 2 14.58 -8.76 9.34
C TYR A 2 15.31 -7.58 8.71
N SER A 3 15.48 -6.51 9.49
CA SER A 3 16.28 -5.37 9.10
C SER A 3 17.76 -5.72 9.33
N HIS A 4 18.59 -5.62 8.29
CA HIS A 4 20.01 -5.99 8.35
C HIS A 4 20.90 -4.76 8.11
N PRO A 5 22.07 -4.62 8.76
CA PRO A 5 22.94 -3.46 8.53
C PRO A 5 23.34 -3.22 7.06
N ALA A 6 23.39 -4.28 6.23
CA ALA A 6 23.67 -4.16 4.79
C ALA A 6 22.41 -3.85 3.94
N LEU A 7 21.22 -4.12 4.46
CA LEU A 7 19.93 -3.90 3.82
C LEU A 7 18.96 -3.29 4.84
N PRO A 8 19.21 -2.05 5.29
CA PRO A 8 18.41 -1.44 6.34
C PRO A 8 17.00 -1.18 5.79
N GLN A 9 16.02 -1.91 6.31
CA GLN A 9 14.62 -1.70 5.94
C GLN A 9 14.01 -0.57 6.78
N ASN A 10 14.49 0.65 6.53
CA ASN A 10 14.15 1.84 7.30
C ASN A 10 13.31 2.86 6.53
N ARG A 11 12.90 2.56 5.28
CA ARG A 11 12.02 3.40 4.48
C ARG A 11 10.97 2.55 3.77
N LEU A 12 9.70 2.84 4.03
CA LEU A 12 8.58 2.17 3.38
C LEU A 12 7.48 3.18 3.06
N SER A 13 6.81 2.98 1.92
CA SER A 13 5.62 3.73 1.55
C SER A 13 4.49 2.76 1.24
N VAL A 14 3.34 2.97 1.88
CA VAL A 14 2.08 2.25 1.70
C VAL A 14 1.08 3.28 1.20
N LEU A 15 0.98 3.39 -0.12
CA LEU A 15 0.23 4.45 -0.79
C LEU A 15 -0.91 3.89 -1.60
N LYS A 16 -2.09 4.50 -1.50
CA LYS A 16 -3.18 4.26 -2.47
C LYS A 16 -3.51 2.78 -2.61
N ASN A 17 -3.64 2.08 -1.48
CA ASN A 17 -4.03 0.67 -1.42
C ASN A 17 -5.51 0.52 -1.02
N LEU A 18 -6.12 -0.56 -1.48
CA LEU A 18 -7.39 -1.06 -0.97
C LEU A 18 -7.12 -2.25 -0.03
N TRP A 19 -7.45 -2.07 1.24
CA TRP A 19 -7.43 -3.14 2.24
C TRP A 19 -8.85 -3.66 2.41
N TYR A 20 -9.19 -4.70 1.66
CA TYR A 20 -10.55 -5.24 1.60
C TYR A 20 -10.72 -6.44 2.53
N ARG A 21 -11.54 -6.28 3.59
CA ARG A 21 -11.90 -7.34 4.56
C ARG A 21 -10.70 -8.01 5.23
N ILE A 22 -9.65 -7.23 5.46
CA ILE A 22 -8.43 -7.70 6.11
C ILE A 22 -8.63 -7.70 7.62
N GLY A 23 -8.44 -8.87 8.23
CA GLY A 23 -8.69 -9.11 9.65
C GLY A 23 -7.72 -8.47 10.63
N GLY A 24 -6.52 -8.11 10.17
CA GLY A 24 -5.42 -7.60 10.97
C GLY A 24 -4.19 -7.34 10.10
N ARG A 25 -3.17 -6.69 10.66
CA ARG A 25 -1.93 -6.34 9.95
C ARG A 25 -2.12 -5.45 8.72
N LEU A 26 -2.84 -4.33 8.90
CA LEU A 26 -3.22 -3.42 7.82
C LEU A 26 -2.73 -1.95 7.98
N PRO A 27 -1.42 -1.66 8.07
CA PRO A 27 -0.32 -2.59 8.32
C PRO A 27 -0.13 -2.89 9.83
N GLU A 28 0.69 -3.89 10.12
CA GLU A 28 1.33 -4.06 11.44
C GLU A 28 2.75 -3.50 11.35
N ILE A 29 3.10 -2.56 12.23
CA ILE A 29 4.39 -1.91 12.32
C ILE A 29 5.18 -2.58 13.45
N THR A 30 6.21 -3.35 13.09
CA THR A 30 7.01 -4.13 14.04
C THR A 30 8.45 -4.26 13.55
N CYS A 31 9.37 -4.46 14.47
CA CYS A 31 10.75 -4.84 14.19
C CYS A 31 11.13 -6.04 15.05
N GLU A 32 11.81 -7.00 14.43
CA GLU A 32 12.25 -8.24 15.07
C GLU A 32 13.76 -8.37 14.91
N ALA A 33 14.46 -8.98 15.87
CA ALA A 33 15.89 -9.21 15.77
C ALA A 33 16.26 -9.94 14.46
N SER A 34 17.29 -9.46 13.77
CA SER A 34 17.84 -10.14 12.60
C SER A 34 18.55 -11.41 13.03
N GLY A 35 18.21 -12.56 12.45
CA GLY A 35 18.84 -13.86 12.75
C GLY A 35 18.99 -14.71 11.51
N TYR A 36 19.75 -14.23 10.53
CA TYR A 36 20.03 -14.98 9.30
C TYR A 36 20.84 -16.24 9.60
N ASP A 37 20.75 -17.24 8.73
CA ASP A 37 21.45 -18.52 8.88
C ASP A 37 22.96 -18.30 9.08
N GLY A 38 23.43 -18.58 10.30
CA GLY A 38 24.84 -18.46 10.69
C GLY A 38 25.20 -17.24 11.53
N ASP A 39 24.30 -16.28 11.70
CA ASP A 39 24.52 -15.06 12.50
C ASP A 39 23.72 -15.07 13.81
N PRO A 40 24.28 -14.54 14.92
CA PRO A 40 23.52 -14.37 16.15
C PRO A 40 22.41 -13.32 15.98
N PRO A 41 21.25 -13.49 16.67
CA PRO A 41 20.19 -12.49 16.70
C PRO A 41 20.72 -11.10 17.06
N SER A 42 20.30 -10.08 16.29
CA SER A 42 20.70 -8.69 16.52
C SER A 42 19.53 -7.73 16.36
N ILE A 43 19.29 -6.91 17.39
CA ILE A 43 18.31 -5.82 17.39
C ILE A 43 18.94 -4.47 16.98
N ALA A 44 20.24 -4.46 16.68
CA ALA A 44 21.00 -3.23 16.52
C ALA A 44 20.43 -2.34 15.41
N ASP A 45 19.95 -2.94 14.32
CA ASP A 45 19.39 -2.18 13.20
C ASP A 45 18.01 -1.57 13.55
N CYS A 46 17.15 -2.34 14.23
CA CYS A 46 15.87 -1.84 14.77
C CYS A 46 16.05 -0.61 15.69
N GLN A 47 17.16 -0.57 16.43
CA GLN A 47 17.46 0.52 17.36
C GLN A 47 18.20 1.69 16.70
N ALA A 48 19.10 1.39 15.77
CA ALA A 48 19.93 2.40 15.10
C ALA A 48 19.11 3.33 14.21
N HIS A 49 18.10 2.80 13.51
CA HIS A 49 17.34 3.55 12.51
C HIS A 49 15.86 3.66 12.87
N ALA A 50 15.27 4.84 12.66
CA ALA A 50 13.82 4.96 12.70
C ALA A 50 13.25 4.35 11.41
N LEU A 51 12.07 3.73 11.50
CA LEU A 51 11.29 3.45 10.31
C LEU A 51 10.67 4.75 9.80
N GLN A 52 11.09 5.19 8.62
CA GLN A 52 10.45 6.24 7.86
C GLN A 52 9.29 5.63 7.08
N LEU A 53 8.08 5.89 7.54
CA LEU A 53 6.87 5.28 7.04
C LEU A 53 5.92 6.33 6.48
N GLU A 54 5.60 6.24 5.20
CA GLU A 54 4.50 6.98 4.58
C GLU A 54 3.32 6.02 4.43
N VAL A 55 2.21 6.27 5.13
CA VAL A 55 0.94 5.53 4.95
C VAL A 55 -0.11 6.53 4.54
N SER A 56 -0.37 6.61 3.24
CA SER A 56 -1.19 7.69 2.71
C SER A 56 -2.18 7.25 1.64
N ASP A 57 -3.36 7.88 1.66
CA ASP A 57 -4.45 7.64 0.69
C ASP A 57 -4.91 6.18 0.58
N ASN A 58 -4.76 5.40 1.66
CA ASN A 58 -5.26 4.03 1.68
C ASN A 58 -6.75 4.00 2.04
N TYR A 59 -7.49 3.09 1.42
CA TYR A 59 -8.87 2.80 1.77
C TYR A 59 -8.97 1.44 2.47
N TYR A 60 -9.43 1.45 3.71
CA TYR A 60 -9.68 0.26 4.52
C TYR A 60 -11.17 -0.04 4.49
N HIS A 61 -11.56 -1.09 3.78
CA HIS A 61 -12.97 -1.49 3.65
C HIS A 61 -13.26 -2.73 4.47
N ASP A 62 -14.14 -2.58 5.46
CA ASP A 62 -14.56 -3.63 6.39
C ASP A 62 -13.40 -4.32 7.13
N PRO A 63 -12.48 -3.56 7.77
CA PRO A 63 -11.35 -4.16 8.48
C PRO A 63 -11.80 -4.91 9.74
N GLY A 64 -11.06 -5.95 10.10
CA GLY A 64 -11.23 -6.66 11.37
C GLY A 64 -10.47 -6.03 12.53
N PHE A 65 -9.52 -5.14 12.24
CA PHE A 65 -8.63 -4.54 13.23
C PHE A 65 -8.15 -3.15 12.82
N LEU A 66 -7.41 -2.49 13.71
CA LEU A 66 -6.81 -1.18 13.51
C LEU A 66 -5.37 -1.29 12.97
N VAL A 67 -4.76 -0.15 12.59
CA VAL A 67 -3.33 -0.08 12.24
C VAL A 67 -2.48 -0.33 13.48
N TRP A 68 -1.77 -1.46 13.51
CA TRP A 68 -1.09 -1.93 14.71
C TRP A 68 0.36 -1.47 14.76
N TYR A 69 0.86 -1.21 15.97
CA TYR A 69 2.27 -0.89 16.23
C TYR A 69 2.75 -1.68 17.45
N ASN A 70 3.75 -2.54 17.25
CA ASN A 70 4.46 -3.15 18.36
C ASN A 70 5.46 -2.13 18.89
N ARG A 71 5.20 -1.66 20.11
CA ARG A 71 6.01 -0.63 20.78
C ARG A 71 7.47 -1.01 20.85
N ASP A 72 7.75 -2.22 21.33
CA ASP A 72 9.09 -2.70 21.64
C ASP A 72 9.59 -3.70 20.59
N VAL A 73 10.90 -3.67 20.32
CA VAL A 73 11.54 -4.65 19.43
C VAL A 73 11.34 -6.05 20.00
N ASP A 74 11.02 -7.02 19.13
CA ASP A 74 10.66 -8.39 19.50
C ASP A 74 9.49 -8.49 20.51
N GLN A 75 8.69 -7.42 20.65
CA GLN A 75 7.65 -7.30 21.69
C GLN A 75 8.22 -7.46 23.11
N ASN A 76 9.49 -7.10 23.30
CA ASN A 76 10.20 -7.24 24.57
C ASN A 76 10.59 -5.85 25.12
N PRO A 77 9.97 -5.40 26.22
CA PRO A 77 10.29 -4.10 26.82
C PRO A 77 11.76 -3.91 27.21
N ALA A 78 12.52 -5.00 27.42
CA ALA A 78 13.95 -4.91 27.72
C ALA A 78 14.79 -4.46 26.51
N ASP A 79 14.29 -4.67 25.29
CA ASP A 79 14.97 -4.33 24.05
C ASP A 79 14.66 -2.89 23.60
N GLY A 80 13.70 -2.24 24.25
CA GLY A 80 13.33 -0.85 24.05
C GLY A 80 12.46 -0.60 22.80
N PRO A 81 12.02 0.66 22.61
CA PRO A 81 11.00 0.96 21.62
C PRO A 81 11.53 0.90 20.18
N TYR A 82 10.72 0.41 19.24
CA TYR A 82 10.98 0.50 17.82
C TYR A 82 10.58 1.88 17.28
N ARG A 83 11.56 2.71 16.95
CA ARG A 83 11.34 4.12 16.59
C ARG A 83 10.67 4.29 15.21
N VAL A 84 9.65 5.15 15.13
CA VAL A 84 8.92 5.43 13.87
C VAL A 84 8.86 6.95 13.60
N GLU A 85 9.17 7.31 12.35
CA GLU A 85 8.86 8.60 11.73
C GLU A 85 7.70 8.38 10.74
N LEU A 86 6.50 8.86 11.05
CA LEU A 86 5.28 8.53 10.29
C LEU A 86 4.67 9.76 9.62
N ASN A 87 4.39 9.65 8.31
CA ASN A 87 3.37 10.45 7.64
C ASN A 87 2.12 9.57 7.49
N TYR A 88 1.01 9.94 8.15
CA TYR A 88 -0.27 9.24 8.07
C TYR A 88 -1.32 10.19 7.50
N VAL A 89 -1.53 10.16 6.18
CA VAL A 89 -2.25 11.24 5.47
C VAL A 89 -3.38 10.70 4.61
N GLY A 90 -4.57 11.29 4.70
CA GLY A 90 -5.66 11.02 3.75
C GLY A 90 -6.20 9.59 3.79
N ASN A 91 -5.99 8.83 4.87
CA ASN A 91 -6.49 7.46 4.94
C ASN A 91 -7.98 7.41 5.31
N HIS A 92 -8.73 6.53 4.64
CA HIS A 92 -10.17 6.37 4.84
C HIS A 92 -10.48 4.96 5.34
N MET A 93 -11.19 4.85 6.46
CA MET A 93 -11.63 3.57 7.02
C MET A 93 -13.16 3.50 7.04
N GLN A 94 -13.69 2.51 6.31
CA GLN A 94 -15.11 2.15 6.26
C GLN A 94 -15.30 0.88 7.09
N ALA A 95 -15.65 1.04 8.36
CA ALA A 95 -15.86 -0.06 9.29
C ALA A 95 -17.35 -0.35 9.54
N ARG A 96 -17.63 -1.60 9.94
CA ARG A 96 -18.97 -2.06 10.32
C ARG A 96 -19.39 -1.48 11.66
N ALA A 97 -20.69 -1.38 11.92
CA ALA A 97 -21.23 -0.75 13.13
C ALA A 97 -20.71 -1.34 14.46
N ILE A 98 -20.32 -2.63 14.46
CA ILE A 98 -19.78 -3.32 15.64
C ILE A 98 -18.25 -3.20 15.78
N PHE A 99 -17.58 -2.47 14.88
CA PHE A 99 -16.13 -2.32 14.93
C PHE A 99 -15.73 -1.55 16.20
N PRO A 100 -14.94 -2.17 17.10
CA PRO A 100 -14.79 -1.66 18.45
C PRO A 100 -13.59 -0.72 18.65
N TYR A 101 -12.80 -0.48 17.60
CA TYR A 101 -11.52 0.23 17.67
C TYR A 101 -11.59 1.64 17.07
N GLY A 102 -10.55 2.44 17.35
CA GLY A 102 -10.18 3.58 16.51
C GLY A 102 -9.51 3.13 15.20
N MET A 103 -8.85 4.05 14.50
CA MET A 103 -8.10 3.72 13.27
C MET A 103 -6.70 3.19 13.54
N VAL A 104 -6.02 3.70 14.57
CA VAL A 104 -4.58 3.50 14.80
C VAL A 104 -4.30 3.24 16.27
N LEU A 105 -3.31 2.41 16.59
CA LEU A 105 -2.99 2.08 17.97
C LEU A 105 -2.41 3.29 18.69
N HIS A 106 -2.92 3.58 19.90
CA HIS A 106 -2.42 4.70 20.72
C HIS A 106 -0.92 4.60 21.04
N ASP A 107 -0.34 3.40 21.10
CA ASP A 107 1.08 3.17 21.38
C ASP A 107 2.03 3.97 20.47
N LEU A 108 1.62 4.32 19.25
CA LEU A 108 2.39 5.21 18.37
C LEU A 108 2.60 6.60 18.98
N LEU A 109 1.66 7.08 19.79
CA LEU A 109 1.72 8.35 20.52
C LEU A 109 2.47 8.22 21.86
N ASP A 110 2.60 7.02 22.42
CA ASP A 110 3.20 6.82 23.74
C ASP A 110 4.73 6.54 23.70
N VAL A 111 5.37 6.71 22.55
CA VAL A 111 6.84 6.57 22.43
C VAL A 111 7.46 7.92 22.16
N ALA A 112 8.23 8.43 23.13
CA ALA A 112 8.81 9.78 23.05
C ALA A 112 9.77 9.98 21.87
N SER A 113 10.39 8.90 21.38
CA SER A 113 11.27 8.92 20.21
C SER A 113 10.52 8.85 18.87
N ASN A 114 9.21 8.61 18.87
CA ASN A 114 8.40 8.66 17.65
C ASN A 114 8.09 10.10 17.25
N SER A 115 7.93 10.30 15.94
CA SER A 115 7.51 11.58 15.39
C SER A 115 6.50 11.40 14.26
N LEU A 116 5.35 12.05 14.37
CA LEU A 116 4.19 11.81 13.50
C LEU A 116 3.68 13.11 12.87
N TYR A 117 3.41 13.06 11.57
CA TYR A 117 2.54 13.98 10.88
C TYR A 117 1.24 13.25 10.50
N VAL A 118 0.11 13.73 11.00
CA VAL A 118 -1.20 13.08 10.80
C VAL A 118 -2.18 14.13 10.29
N GLN A 119 -2.79 13.88 9.12
CA GLN A 119 -3.71 14.83 8.51
C GLN A 119 -4.75 14.15 7.60
N GLY A 120 -6.02 14.54 7.74
CA GLY A 120 -7.09 14.17 6.79
C GLY A 120 -7.52 12.70 6.86
N ASN A 121 -7.33 12.04 8.02
CA ASN A 121 -7.73 10.64 8.18
C ASN A 121 -9.13 10.52 8.77
N HIS A 122 -9.93 9.60 8.24
CA HIS A 122 -11.35 9.49 8.56
C HIS A 122 -11.81 8.06 8.83
N LEU A 123 -12.69 7.90 9.82
CA LEU A 123 -13.42 6.66 10.12
C LEU A 123 -14.92 6.91 10.00
N ASN A 124 -15.60 6.17 9.12
CA ASN A 124 -17.02 6.36 8.80
C ASN A 124 -17.96 6.34 10.01
N LEU A 125 -17.64 5.58 11.06
CA LEU A 125 -18.45 5.49 12.28
C LEU A 125 -18.44 6.79 13.11
N TYR A 126 -17.41 7.62 12.93
CA TYR A 126 -17.22 8.87 13.68
C TYR A 126 -16.95 10.02 12.71
N PRO A 127 -17.93 10.45 11.90
CA PRO A 127 -17.71 11.42 10.83
C PRO A 127 -17.29 12.82 11.32
N ALA A 128 -17.48 13.11 12.61
CA ALA A 128 -17.03 14.35 13.25
C ALA A 128 -15.60 14.28 13.82
N LEU A 129 -14.97 13.10 13.80
CA LEU A 129 -13.62 12.86 14.33
C LEU A 129 -12.64 12.66 13.18
N ALA A 130 -11.40 13.08 13.39
CA ALA A 130 -10.32 12.89 12.44
C ALA A 130 -8.96 12.73 13.15
N ASP A 131 -7.98 12.21 12.40
CA ASP A 131 -6.57 12.25 12.78
C ASP A 131 -6.30 11.68 14.18
N TYR A 132 -5.59 12.42 15.05
CA TYR A 132 -5.20 11.97 16.39
C TYR A 132 -6.40 11.59 17.29
N GLN A 133 -7.61 12.08 17.01
CA GLN A 133 -8.81 11.71 17.75
C GLN A 133 -9.22 10.25 17.53
N LEU A 134 -8.67 9.60 16.49
CA LEU A 134 -8.94 8.22 16.09
C LEU A 134 -7.84 7.26 16.54
N PHE A 135 -6.87 7.70 17.33
CA PHE A 135 -5.80 6.87 17.89
C PHE A 135 -6.23 6.31 19.25
N TYR A 136 -6.28 5.00 19.42
CA TYR A 136 -6.78 4.40 20.66
C TYR A 136 -6.20 3.01 20.93
N CYS A 137 -6.06 2.63 22.21
CA CYS A 137 -5.38 1.38 22.60
C CYS A 137 -6.24 0.12 22.42
N CYS A 138 -7.56 0.27 22.54
CA CYS A 138 -8.40 -0.78 23.08
C CYS A 138 -9.69 -0.98 22.27
N ASN A 139 -10.42 -2.05 22.56
CA ASN A 139 -11.66 -2.45 21.86
C ASN A 139 -12.94 -1.87 22.51
N ASP A 140 -12.83 -0.72 23.13
CA ASP A 140 -13.94 0.01 23.77
C ASP A 140 -13.99 1.47 23.30
N PHE A 141 -13.44 1.77 22.12
CA PHE A 141 -13.46 3.11 21.53
C PHE A 141 -14.87 3.73 21.45
N PRO A 142 -15.95 3.00 21.10
CA PRO A 142 -17.31 3.58 21.09
C PRO A 142 -17.75 4.22 22.41
N GLY A 143 -17.25 3.73 23.55
CA GLY A 143 -17.54 4.29 24.87
C GLY A 143 -16.60 5.42 25.30
N ASN A 144 -15.47 5.59 24.60
CA ASN A 144 -14.35 6.44 25.02
C ASN A 144 -13.90 7.46 23.96
N ALA A 145 -14.55 7.50 22.79
CA ALA A 145 -14.23 8.46 21.74
C ALA A 145 -14.67 9.90 22.10
N PRO A 146 -13.95 10.94 21.63
CA PRO A 146 -12.69 10.87 20.91
C PRO A 146 -11.50 10.56 21.84
N ASN A 147 -10.39 10.13 21.25
CA ASN A 147 -9.13 10.16 21.98
C ASN A 147 -8.76 11.60 22.37
N THR A 148 -8.46 11.78 23.66
CA THR A 148 -7.95 13.03 24.22
C THR A 148 -6.54 12.91 24.78
N ASP A 149 -5.99 11.69 24.86
CA ASP A 149 -4.61 11.46 25.26
C ASP A 149 -3.70 11.54 24.03
N LEU A 150 -2.82 12.53 24.04
CA LEU A 150 -1.93 12.80 22.91
C LEU A 150 -0.53 12.22 23.13
N GLY A 151 -0.34 11.47 24.22
CA GLY A 151 0.89 10.79 24.56
C GLY A 151 2.09 11.72 24.67
N VAL A 152 3.27 11.19 24.35
CA VAL A 152 4.58 11.84 24.49
C VAL A 152 5.35 11.94 23.18
N ALA A 153 4.85 11.35 22.09
CA ALA A 153 5.46 11.42 20.76
C ALA A 153 5.44 12.84 20.20
N THR A 154 6.40 13.13 19.32
CA THR A 154 6.48 14.44 18.66
C THR A 154 5.42 14.57 17.56
N ARG A 155 4.45 15.46 17.76
CA ARG A 155 3.45 15.82 16.74
C ARG A 155 3.98 16.95 15.85
N ARG A 156 4.05 16.70 14.55
CA ARG A 156 4.62 17.63 13.57
C ARG A 156 3.54 18.49 12.95
N ALA A 157 3.87 19.74 12.66
CA ALA A 157 3.02 20.64 11.88
C ALA A 157 3.17 20.44 10.35
N SER A 158 4.19 19.70 9.92
CA SER A 158 4.47 19.43 8.51
C SER A 158 4.93 17.99 8.31
N ARG A 159 4.66 17.43 7.12
CA ARG A 159 5.12 16.09 6.74
C ARG A 159 6.63 15.96 6.93
N HIS A 160 7.06 14.75 7.25
CA HIS A 160 8.46 14.38 7.17
C HIS A 160 8.94 14.50 5.72
N PRO A 161 10.19 14.94 5.50
CA PRO A 161 10.76 15.14 4.16
C PRO A 161 11.19 13.79 3.54
N PHE A 162 10.26 12.83 3.51
CA PHE A 162 10.40 11.60 2.72
C PHE A 162 10.25 11.95 1.24
N ALA A 163 10.40 10.96 0.37
CA ALA A 163 10.18 11.14 -1.05
C ALA A 163 8.80 11.77 -1.33
N SER A 164 8.71 12.60 -2.36
CA SER A 164 7.47 13.31 -2.65
C SER A 164 6.38 12.33 -3.04
N VAL A 165 5.16 12.57 -2.57
CA VAL A 165 3.96 11.82 -2.97
C VAL A 165 2.85 12.81 -3.26
N THR A 166 2.04 12.52 -4.28
CA THR A 166 0.85 13.32 -4.59
C THR A 166 -0.35 12.74 -3.85
N TYR A 167 -0.94 13.53 -2.95
CA TYR A 167 -2.15 13.15 -2.24
C TYR A 167 -3.42 13.32 -3.08
N PHE A 168 -4.43 12.49 -2.83
CA PHE A 168 -5.77 12.70 -3.39
C PHE A 168 -6.38 14.01 -2.87
N SER A 169 -7.25 14.62 -3.67
CA SER A 169 -8.00 15.79 -3.29
C SER A 169 -9.45 15.41 -2.93
N GLY A 170 -9.97 15.88 -1.80
CA GLY A 170 -11.37 15.64 -1.42
C GLY A 170 -11.77 14.15 -1.42
N ASN A 171 -12.76 13.77 -2.24
CA ASN A 171 -13.29 12.41 -2.33
C ASN A 171 -12.72 11.60 -3.53
N ASP A 172 -11.65 12.09 -4.17
CA ASP A 172 -11.05 11.43 -5.35
C ASP A 172 -10.58 10.00 -5.04
N TRP A 173 -10.30 9.70 -3.78
CA TRP A 173 -9.98 8.34 -3.31
C TRP A 173 -11.10 7.33 -3.65
N SER A 174 -12.36 7.74 -3.77
CA SER A 174 -13.45 6.80 -4.12
C SER A 174 -13.61 6.63 -5.64
N GLY A 175 -13.40 7.70 -6.40
CA GLY A 175 -13.60 7.72 -7.86
C GLY A 175 -12.40 7.29 -8.69
N ASN A 176 -11.17 7.40 -8.17
CA ASN A 176 -9.96 7.02 -8.88
C ASN A 176 -9.34 5.72 -8.34
N LEU A 177 -9.04 5.64 -7.03
CA LEU A 177 -8.36 4.47 -6.44
C LEU A 177 -9.08 3.17 -6.77
N LEU A 178 -10.38 3.11 -6.52
CA LEU A 178 -11.14 1.86 -6.60
C LEU A 178 -11.34 1.36 -8.03
N HIS A 179 -11.14 2.21 -9.04
CA HIS A 179 -11.15 1.80 -10.44
C HIS A 179 -9.84 1.13 -10.84
N ASN A 180 -8.73 1.57 -10.25
CA ASN A 180 -7.40 1.25 -10.74
C ASN A 180 -6.59 0.34 -9.79
N VAL A 181 -7.02 0.12 -8.55
CA VAL A 181 -6.29 -0.67 -7.54
C VAL A 181 -6.33 -2.18 -7.81
N GLY A 182 -5.19 -2.85 -7.71
CA GLY A 182 -5.06 -4.30 -7.92
C GLY A 182 -4.57 -4.65 -9.31
N ALA A 183 -4.71 -5.92 -9.71
CA ALA A 183 -4.21 -6.40 -10.99
C ALA A 183 -5.09 -5.92 -12.15
N LEU A 184 -4.47 -5.76 -13.33
CA LEU A 184 -5.15 -5.46 -14.58
C LEU A 184 -4.64 -6.41 -15.69
N PRO A 185 -5.50 -6.88 -16.61
CA PRO A 185 -6.95 -6.71 -16.61
C PRO A 185 -7.59 -7.35 -15.37
N ALA A 186 -8.60 -6.69 -14.81
CA ALA A 186 -9.25 -7.13 -13.59
C ALA A 186 -10.00 -8.44 -13.83
N ASP A 187 -9.72 -9.48 -13.04
CA ASP A 187 -10.45 -10.74 -13.09
C ASP A 187 -11.84 -10.63 -12.38
N PRO A 188 -12.66 -11.70 -12.36
CA PRO A 188 -13.95 -11.68 -11.64
C PRO A 188 -13.84 -11.31 -10.15
N MET A 189 -12.79 -11.76 -9.45
CA MET A 189 -12.56 -11.44 -8.05
C MET A 189 -12.22 -9.96 -7.88
N ASP A 190 -11.32 -9.43 -8.72
CA ASP A 190 -10.91 -8.02 -8.76
C ASP A 190 -12.12 -7.10 -8.91
N ARG A 191 -12.94 -7.36 -9.93
CA ARG A 191 -14.15 -6.56 -10.17
C ARG A 191 -15.12 -6.65 -9.00
N ARG A 192 -15.29 -7.83 -8.40
CA ARG A 192 -16.23 -8.03 -7.29
C ARG A 192 -15.83 -7.24 -6.05
N TYR A 193 -14.57 -7.31 -5.61
CA TYR A 193 -14.16 -6.56 -4.41
C TYR A 193 -14.15 -5.05 -4.67
N ARG A 194 -13.77 -4.60 -5.88
CA ARG A 194 -13.83 -3.17 -6.26
C ARG A 194 -15.26 -2.66 -6.23
N ALA A 195 -16.20 -3.40 -6.83
CA ALA A 195 -17.62 -3.04 -6.81
C ALA A 195 -18.19 -3.00 -5.39
N SER A 196 -17.82 -3.95 -4.53
CA SER A 196 -18.24 -3.93 -3.12
C SER A 196 -17.67 -2.71 -2.39
N ALA A 197 -16.38 -2.43 -2.55
CA ALA A 197 -15.72 -1.27 -1.96
C ALA A 197 -16.36 0.05 -2.43
N LEU A 198 -16.62 0.20 -3.74
CA LEU A 198 -17.26 1.36 -4.36
C LEU A 198 -18.67 1.62 -3.82
N SER A 199 -19.42 0.55 -3.55
CA SER A 199 -20.78 0.69 -2.99
C SER A 199 -20.79 1.26 -1.56
N GLY A 200 -19.64 1.23 -0.86
CA GLY A 200 -19.52 1.55 0.57
C GLY A 200 -20.31 0.60 1.50
N THR A 201 -21.01 -0.38 0.94
CA THR A 201 -21.85 -1.31 1.68
C THR A 201 -21.03 -2.46 2.21
N ILE A 202 -21.09 -2.65 3.53
CA ILE A 202 -20.42 -3.76 4.19
C ILE A 202 -21.34 -4.98 4.17
N SER A 203 -20.83 -6.11 3.69
CA SER A 203 -21.53 -7.38 3.74
C SER A 203 -21.86 -7.77 5.18
N PRO A 204 -23.06 -8.30 5.48
CA PRO A 204 -23.40 -8.80 6.81
C PRO A 204 -22.56 -10.02 7.22
N VAL A 205 -21.85 -10.63 6.27
CA VAL A 205 -20.94 -11.74 6.51
C VAL A 205 -19.67 -11.23 7.21
N ASP A 206 -19.25 -11.93 8.26
CA ASP A 206 -18.01 -11.66 8.99
C ASP A 206 -16.81 -11.56 8.06
N TRP A 207 -15.91 -10.59 8.29
CA TRP A 207 -14.77 -10.29 7.41
C TRP A 207 -13.88 -11.51 7.18
N GLY A 208 -13.77 -12.42 8.16
CA GLY A 208 -12.96 -13.65 8.06
C GLY A 208 -13.59 -14.75 7.21
N THR A 209 -14.84 -14.57 6.75
CA THR A 209 -15.53 -15.52 5.88
C THR A 209 -15.48 -15.04 4.43
N PRO A 210 -15.02 -15.89 3.48
CA PRO A 210 -15.03 -15.58 2.05
C PRO A 210 -16.43 -15.28 1.53
N LEU A 211 -16.55 -14.25 0.68
CA LEU A 211 -17.83 -13.88 0.04
C LEU A 211 -18.11 -14.68 -1.24
N ALA A 212 -17.07 -15.26 -1.85
CA ALA A 212 -17.15 -16.08 -3.05
C ALA A 212 -15.97 -17.06 -3.08
N ASN A 213 -16.07 -18.07 -3.94
CA ASN A 213 -15.03 -19.07 -4.19
C ASN A 213 -14.49 -18.94 -5.63
N ASP A 214 -13.92 -17.78 -5.93
CA ASP A 214 -13.56 -17.32 -7.29
C ASP A 214 -12.10 -16.88 -7.41
N ALA A 215 -11.23 -17.27 -6.47
CA ALA A 215 -9.83 -16.81 -6.39
C ALA A 215 -8.97 -17.10 -7.63
N PHE A 216 -9.44 -17.98 -8.52
CA PHE A 216 -8.77 -18.34 -9.77
C PHE A 216 -9.74 -18.37 -10.96
N ASP A 217 -10.92 -17.77 -10.81
CA ASP A 217 -11.87 -17.70 -11.91
C ASP A 217 -11.34 -16.74 -12.98
N LEU A 218 -11.54 -17.10 -14.24
CA LEU A 218 -11.12 -16.31 -15.39
C LEU A 218 -12.36 -16.00 -16.24
N ASP A 219 -12.29 -14.91 -17.01
CA ASP A 219 -13.35 -14.55 -17.97
C ASP A 219 -13.41 -15.47 -19.20
N PHE A 220 -12.47 -16.38 -19.30
CA PHE A 220 -12.36 -17.34 -20.38
C PHE A 220 -12.10 -18.74 -19.82
N PRO A 221 -12.45 -19.80 -20.56
CA PRO A 221 -12.15 -21.16 -20.15
C PRO A 221 -10.63 -21.35 -20.03
N PRO A 222 -10.08 -21.81 -18.88
CA PRO A 222 -8.64 -21.99 -18.73
C PRO A 222 -8.03 -22.95 -19.76
N ALA A 223 -8.81 -23.91 -20.24
CA ALA A 223 -8.41 -24.86 -21.29
C ALA A 223 -8.41 -24.25 -22.70
N SER A 224 -8.92 -23.03 -22.88
CA SER A 224 -9.01 -22.34 -24.17
C SER A 224 -8.84 -20.82 -23.98
N PRO A 225 -7.66 -20.35 -23.57
CA PRO A 225 -7.41 -18.93 -23.39
C PRO A 225 -7.44 -18.18 -24.73
N PRO A 226 -7.72 -16.87 -24.73
CA PRO A 226 -7.50 -16.03 -25.89
C PRO A 226 -6.05 -16.16 -26.40
N PRO A 227 -5.82 -16.11 -27.72
CA PRO A 227 -4.48 -16.17 -28.25
C PRO A 227 -3.65 -14.98 -27.76
N ALA A 228 -2.43 -15.24 -27.34
CA ALA A 228 -1.46 -14.18 -27.08
C ALA A 228 -1.11 -13.44 -28.38
N PRO A 229 -0.72 -12.15 -28.32
CA PRO A 229 -0.11 -11.46 -29.45
C PRO A 229 1.10 -12.26 -29.98
N ALA A 230 1.34 -12.19 -31.29
CA ALA A 230 2.53 -12.79 -31.89
C ALA A 230 3.80 -12.07 -31.38
N ASP A 231 4.79 -12.87 -30.99
CA ASP A 231 6.12 -12.48 -30.55
C ASP A 231 7.08 -13.50 -31.21
N SER A 232 7.65 -13.09 -32.33
CA SER A 232 8.35 -13.96 -33.28
C SER A 232 9.74 -14.37 -32.79
N ASP A 233 10.37 -13.57 -31.91
CA ASP A 233 11.68 -13.87 -31.33
C ASP A 233 11.66 -14.23 -29.84
N GLY A 234 10.50 -14.13 -29.20
CA GLY A 234 10.25 -14.58 -27.84
C GLY A 234 10.87 -13.67 -26.78
N ASP A 235 10.98 -12.38 -27.06
CA ASP A 235 11.65 -11.43 -26.16
C ASP A 235 10.74 -10.78 -25.12
N GLY A 236 9.42 -10.98 -25.26
CA GLY A 236 8.37 -10.45 -24.41
C GLY A 236 7.66 -9.22 -24.98
N MET A 237 8.06 -8.71 -26.15
CA MET A 237 7.41 -7.62 -26.87
C MET A 237 6.66 -8.18 -28.10
N PRO A 238 5.41 -7.78 -28.37
CA PRO A 238 4.70 -8.23 -29.57
C PRO A 238 5.27 -7.64 -30.86
N ASP A 239 5.29 -8.44 -31.94
CA ASP A 239 5.77 -8.03 -33.27
C ASP A 239 5.17 -6.68 -33.73
N ALA A 240 3.86 -6.52 -33.52
CA ALA A 240 3.14 -5.32 -33.92
C ALA A 240 3.58 -4.08 -33.13
N TRP A 241 3.93 -4.24 -31.85
CA TRP A 241 4.45 -3.17 -31.02
C TRP A 241 5.87 -2.81 -31.44
N GLU A 242 6.73 -3.81 -31.68
CA GLU A 242 8.09 -3.60 -32.14
C GLU A 242 8.15 -2.85 -33.48
N ILE A 243 7.37 -3.28 -34.47
CA ILE A 243 7.27 -2.61 -35.78
C ILE A 243 6.82 -1.14 -35.60
N ALA A 244 5.83 -0.90 -34.73
CA ALA A 244 5.31 0.44 -34.47
C ALA A 244 6.35 1.37 -33.83
N HIS A 245 7.35 0.82 -33.13
CA HIS A 245 8.40 1.58 -32.45
C HIS A 245 9.78 1.46 -33.14
N GLY A 246 9.83 0.89 -34.35
CA GLY A 246 11.05 0.81 -35.15
C GLY A 246 12.06 -0.24 -34.70
N LEU A 247 11.61 -1.26 -33.96
CA LEU A 247 12.40 -2.43 -33.58
C LEU A 247 12.24 -3.56 -34.61
N ASN A 248 13.00 -4.65 -34.46
CA ASN A 248 12.97 -5.78 -35.38
C ASN A 248 12.38 -7.02 -34.70
N PRO A 249 11.17 -7.49 -35.09
CA PRO A 249 10.49 -8.66 -34.50
C PRO A 249 11.21 -10.00 -34.56
N ASN A 250 12.41 -10.04 -35.12
CA ASN A 250 13.23 -11.24 -35.25
C ASN A 250 14.58 -11.06 -34.53
N ASN A 251 14.69 -10.12 -33.61
CA ASN A 251 15.91 -9.74 -32.91
C ASN A 251 15.69 -9.47 -31.41
N ALA A 252 15.57 -10.55 -30.64
CA ALA A 252 15.33 -10.54 -29.19
C ALA A 252 16.38 -9.77 -28.34
N ALA A 253 17.48 -9.30 -28.94
CA ALA A 253 18.49 -8.50 -28.28
C ALA A 253 18.10 -7.01 -28.21
N ASP A 254 17.27 -6.50 -29.11
CA ASP A 254 16.87 -5.08 -29.10
C ASP A 254 15.90 -4.73 -27.97
N ARG A 255 15.28 -5.72 -27.31
CA ARG A 255 14.63 -5.58 -25.99
C ARG A 255 15.46 -4.80 -24.98
N ASN A 256 16.80 -4.95 -25.02
CA ASN A 256 17.74 -4.30 -24.11
C ASN A 256 18.17 -2.89 -24.56
N GLY A 257 17.71 -2.43 -25.72
CA GLY A 257 17.94 -1.06 -26.18
C GLY A 257 17.26 -0.04 -25.25
N GLY A 258 17.82 1.17 -25.14
CA GLY A 258 17.29 2.22 -24.25
C GLY A 258 16.76 3.45 -24.97
N THR A 259 16.69 3.40 -26.31
CA THR A 259 16.36 4.58 -27.14
C THR A 259 14.91 5.01 -27.00
N LEU A 260 14.01 4.10 -26.62
CA LEU A 260 12.58 4.40 -26.44
C LEU A 260 12.23 4.99 -25.08
N SER A 261 13.09 4.80 -24.06
CA SER A 261 12.81 5.18 -22.67
C SER A 261 12.44 6.65 -22.52
N LEU A 262 13.37 7.56 -22.82
CA LEU A 262 13.14 8.99 -22.67
C LEU A 262 11.95 9.51 -23.51
N PRO A 263 11.84 9.22 -24.82
CA PRO A 263 10.75 9.78 -25.64
C PRO A 263 9.36 9.23 -25.28
N LEU A 264 9.24 8.00 -24.78
CA LEU A 264 7.93 7.38 -24.51
C LEU A 264 7.50 7.50 -23.04
N THR A 265 8.44 7.53 -22.10
CA THR A 265 8.13 7.59 -20.66
C THR A 265 8.43 8.93 -20.02
N GLY A 266 9.22 9.79 -20.68
CA GLY A 266 9.77 11.00 -20.09
C GLY A 266 10.95 10.76 -19.14
N ILE A 267 11.34 9.49 -18.92
CA ILE A 267 12.43 9.08 -18.04
C ILE A 267 13.42 8.25 -18.86
N ALA A 268 14.72 8.50 -18.69
CA ALA A 268 15.77 7.71 -19.34
C ALA A 268 16.20 6.52 -18.46
N GLY A 269 16.77 5.48 -19.08
CA GLY A 269 17.42 4.37 -18.37
C GLY A 269 16.64 3.06 -18.40
N TYR A 270 15.43 3.04 -18.95
CA TYR A 270 14.67 1.80 -19.15
C TYR A 270 15.03 1.13 -20.48
N THR A 271 14.98 -0.19 -20.47
CA THR A 271 15.05 -1.04 -21.66
C THR A 271 13.76 -0.94 -22.48
N ASN A 272 13.80 -1.29 -23.76
CA ASN A 272 12.63 -1.30 -24.63
C ASN A 272 11.54 -2.23 -24.07
N LEU A 273 11.92 -3.35 -23.45
CA LEU A 273 11.00 -4.26 -22.77
C LEU A 273 10.29 -3.58 -21.58
N GLU A 274 11.04 -2.89 -20.71
CA GLU A 274 10.45 -2.15 -19.59
C GLU A 274 9.51 -1.03 -20.06
N VAL A 275 9.87 -0.36 -21.15
CA VAL A 275 9.01 0.64 -21.79
C VAL A 275 7.71 0.02 -22.31
N TYR A 276 7.80 -1.14 -23.00
CA TYR A 276 6.61 -1.87 -23.44
C TYR A 276 5.71 -2.24 -22.27
N ILE A 277 6.27 -2.82 -21.20
CA ILE A 277 5.51 -3.23 -20.00
C ILE A 277 4.83 -2.01 -19.35
N ASN A 278 5.53 -0.88 -19.25
CA ASN A 278 4.96 0.35 -18.70
C ASN A 278 3.78 0.87 -19.55
N LEU A 279 3.95 0.94 -20.87
CA LEU A 279 2.88 1.37 -21.78
C LEU A 279 1.70 0.41 -21.77
N LEU A 280 1.95 -0.90 -21.65
CA LEU A 280 0.91 -1.90 -21.52
C LEU A 280 0.11 -1.71 -20.22
N ALA A 281 0.78 -1.44 -19.10
CA ALA A 281 0.12 -1.15 -17.84
C ALA A 281 -0.73 0.13 -17.92
N ASP A 282 -0.17 1.21 -18.48
CA ASP A 282 -0.89 2.48 -18.72
C ASP A 282 -2.14 2.29 -19.58
N ALA A 283 -2.06 1.47 -20.64
CA ALA A 283 -3.19 1.22 -21.53
C ALA A 283 -4.32 0.40 -20.90
N ARG A 284 -4.09 -0.20 -19.74
CA ARG A 284 -5.10 -0.98 -18.99
C ARG A 284 -5.76 -0.19 -17.88
N ALA A 285 -5.12 0.86 -17.38
CA ALA A 285 -5.70 1.73 -16.37
C ALA A 285 -6.66 2.75 -17.04
N ASP A 286 -7.84 2.95 -16.46
CA ASP A 286 -8.80 3.94 -16.97
C ASP A 286 -8.30 5.37 -16.68
N GLU A 287 -7.62 5.56 -15.53
CA GLU A 287 -6.92 6.78 -15.14
C GLU A 287 -5.65 6.41 -14.34
N ARG A 288 -4.62 7.26 -14.38
CA ARG A 288 -3.40 7.01 -13.59
C ARG A 288 -3.66 7.29 -12.10
N ILE A 289 -3.38 6.30 -11.25
CA ILE A 289 -3.37 6.43 -9.77
C ILE A 289 -2.28 7.43 -9.32
N PHE A 290 -1.18 7.48 -10.06
CA PHE A 290 -0.04 8.35 -9.81
C PHE A 290 0.00 9.46 -10.87
N SER A 291 0.05 10.71 -10.43
CA SER A 291 -0.10 11.92 -11.26
C SER A 291 0.95 12.02 -12.39
N ASN A 292 2.13 11.44 -12.19
CA ASN A 292 3.25 11.36 -13.13
C ASN A 292 3.51 9.92 -13.65
N GLY A 293 2.62 8.97 -13.38
CA GLY A 293 2.82 7.55 -13.66
C GLY A 293 3.68 6.79 -12.62
N PHE A 294 4.40 7.51 -11.74
CA PHE A 294 5.33 6.95 -10.74
C PHE A 294 5.43 7.84 -9.48
N ASP A 295 4.89 7.43 -8.32
CA ASP A 295 5.40 7.97 -7.03
C ASP A 295 6.18 6.86 -6.31
N PRO A 296 7.40 7.09 -5.77
CA PRO A 296 8.08 8.37 -5.50
C PRO A 296 9.36 8.65 -6.35
N THR A 297 9.68 9.94 -6.56
CA THR A 297 11.00 10.44 -7.06
C THR A 297 11.98 10.76 -5.94
#